data_AF-R9KLU5-F1
#
_entry.id   AF-R9KLU5-F1
#
_cell.length_a   1.000
_cell.length_b   1.000
_cell.length_c   1.000
_cell.angle_alpha   90.00
_cell.angle_beta   90.00
_cell.angle_gamma   90.00
#
_symmetry.space_group_name_H-M   'P 1'
#
loop_
_entity.id
_entity.type
_entity.pdbx_description
1 polymer ?
#
loop_
_entity_poly.entity_id
_entity_poly.type
_entity_poly.pdbx_seq_one_letter_code
_entity_poly.pdbx_strand_id
1 'polypeptide(L)' 'MSGTAQKNAKKEERINALLEYCKEPRGRDEMMKFLCIKHRTTFRSDYLNPLLDEGKIAMTIPDKPQSKNQKFYSV' A
#
# COMPACT_ATOMS: atom_id res chain seq x y z
N MET A 1 -9.96 -8.36 27.05
CA MET A 1 -9.37 -8.82 25.77
C MET A 1 -10.31 -8.44 24.62
N SER A 2 -10.41 -7.15 24.26
CA SER A 2 -11.52 -6.70 23.37
C SER A 2 -11.11 -5.63 22.34
N GLY A 3 -9.81 -5.49 22.03
CA GLY A 3 -9.30 -4.42 21.17
C GLY A 3 -8.74 -4.86 19.81
N THR A 4 -8.67 -6.15 19.52
CA THR A 4 -7.99 -6.70 18.33
C THR A 4 -8.90 -6.80 17.10
N ALA A 5 -10.20 -7.10 17.28
CA ALA A 5 -11.13 -7.27 16.16
C ALA A 5 -11.43 -5.97 15.39
N GLN A 6 -11.63 -4.84 16.10
CA GLN A 6 -11.94 -3.55 15.47
C GLN A 6 -10.76 -2.94 14.69
N LYS A 7 -9.52 -3.21 15.13
CA LYS A 7 -8.32 -2.70 14.43
C LYS A 7 -8.11 -3.37 13.07
N ASN A 8 -8.42 -4.65 12.96
CA ASN A 8 -8.23 -5.41 11.73
C ASN A 8 -9.27 -5.02 10.66
N ALA A 9 -10.54 -4.88 11.02
CA ALA A 9 -11.59 -4.46 10.08
C ALA A 9 -11.28 -3.11 9.42
N LYS A 10 -10.87 -2.12 10.21
CA LYS A 10 -10.49 -0.79 9.70
C LYS A 10 -9.22 -0.82 8.84
N LYS A 11 -8.32 -1.79 9.08
CA LYS A 11 -7.13 -1.99 8.25
C LYS A 11 -7.51 -2.61 6.90
N GLU A 12 -8.38 -3.61 6.89
CA GLU A 12 -8.92 -4.25 5.69
C GLU A 12 -9.60 -3.23 4.77
N GLU A 13 -10.45 -2.36 5.32
CA GLU A 13 -11.11 -1.29 4.57
C GLU A 13 -10.12 -0.35 3.88
N ARG A 14 -9.04 0.03 4.60
CA ARG A 14 -7.98 0.89 4.04
C ARG A 14 -7.19 0.19 2.95
N ILE A 15 -6.94 -1.12 3.10
CA ILE A 15 -6.28 -1.92 2.06
C ILE A 15 -7.15 -1.95 0.81
N ASN A 16 -8.44 -2.24 0.93
CA ASN A 16 -9.37 -2.27 -0.20
C ASN A 16 -9.46 -0.91 -0.90
N ALA A 17 -9.55 0.18 -0.13
CA ALA A 17 -9.53 1.53 -0.69
C ALA A 17 -8.22 1.84 -1.42
N LEU A 18 -7.08 1.39 -0.89
CA LEU A 18 -5.78 1.56 -1.54
C LEU A 18 -5.69 0.79 -2.85
N LEU A 19 -6.18 -0.46 -2.89
CA LEU A 19 -6.19 -1.28 -4.10
C LEU A 19 -7.05 -0.66 -5.21
N GLU A 20 -8.20 -0.11 -4.85
CA GLU A 20 -9.05 0.64 -5.77
C GLU A 20 -8.34 1.89 -6.30
N TYR A 21 -7.67 2.64 -5.42
CA TYR A 21 -6.90 3.83 -5.80
C TYR A 21 -5.70 3.52 -6.71
N CYS A 22 -5.14 2.32 -6.59
CA CYS A 22 -3.99 1.84 -7.36
C CYS A 22 -4.38 1.13 -8.67
N LYS A 23 -5.65 1.16 -9.10
CA LYS A 23 -6.02 0.71 -10.46
C LYS A 23 -5.25 1.45 -11.55
N GLU A 24 -4.89 2.70 -11.28
CA GLU A 24 -3.89 3.44 -12.04
C GLU A 24 -2.55 3.44 -11.29
N PRO A 25 -1.40 3.41 -11.97
CA PRO A 25 -0.10 3.44 -11.31
C PRO A 25 0.10 4.70 -10.46
N ARG A 26 0.34 4.51 -9.15
CA ARG A 26 0.57 5.59 -8.18
C ARG A 26 1.98 5.54 -7.59
N GLY A 27 2.51 6.72 -7.30
CA GLY A 27 3.73 6.87 -6.53
C GLY A 27 3.48 6.59 -5.03
N ARG A 28 4.54 6.18 -4.32
CA ARG A 28 4.47 5.93 -2.88
C ARG A 28 3.93 7.13 -2.09
N ASP A 29 4.43 8.33 -2.38
CA ASP A 29 4.03 9.53 -1.65
C ASP A 29 2.55 9.88 -1.91
N GLU A 30 1.98 9.51 -3.08
CA GLU A 30 0.55 9.66 -3.38
C GLU A 30 -0.29 8.66 -2.57
N MET A 31 0.12 7.39 -2.55
CA MET A 31 -0.53 6.34 -1.75
C MET A 31 -0.54 6.69 -0.25
N MET A 32 0.57 7.22 0.26
CA MET A 32 0.68 7.66 1.66
C MET A 32 -0.24 8.84 1.97
N LYS A 33 -0.33 9.83 1.06
CA LYS A 33 -1.25 10.97 1.20
C LYS A 33 -2.70 10.49 1.18
N PHE A 34 -3.05 9.57 0.29
CA PHE A 34 -4.39 9.00 0.19
C PHE A 34 -4.84 8.33 1.49
N LEU A 35 -3.95 7.58 2.14
CA LEU A 35 -4.23 6.93 3.43
C LEU A 35 -3.98 7.82 4.66
N CYS A 36 -3.57 9.08 4.46
CA CYS A 36 -3.15 10.00 5.52
C CYS A 36 -2.04 9.43 6.43
N ILE A 37 -1.12 8.63 5.89
CA ILE A 37 -0.01 8.03 6.63
C ILE A 37 1.23 8.91 6.47
N LYS A 38 1.77 9.39 7.60
CA LYS A 38 2.97 10.25 7.61
C LYS A 38 4.28 9.45 7.58
N HIS A 39 4.30 8.28 8.23
CA HIS A 39 5.53 7.51 8.41
C HIS A 39 5.73 6.49 7.29
N ARG A 40 6.83 6.65 6.54
CA ARG A 40 7.19 5.78 5.40
C ARG A 40 7.39 4.32 5.80
N THR A 41 8.08 4.08 6.92
CA THR A 41 8.37 2.72 7.42
C THR A 41 7.08 1.98 7.77
N THR A 42 6.14 2.66 8.44
CA THR A 42 4.81 2.13 8.77
C THR A 42 4.02 1.80 7.52
N PHE A 43 3.94 2.72 6.55
CA PHE A 43 3.28 2.46 5.28
C PHE A 43 3.85 1.22 4.57
N ARG A 44 5.18 1.10 4.55
CA ARG A 44 5.86 0.01 3.86
C ARG A 44 5.63 -1.35 4.52
N SER A 45 5.73 -1.42 5.84
CA SER A 45 5.55 -2.66 6.60
C SER A 45 4.08 -3.07 6.72
N ASP A 46 3.16 -2.12 6.92
CA ASP A 46 1.76 -2.44 7.21
C ASP A 46 0.88 -2.60 5.96
N TYR A 47 1.27 -1.97 4.84
CA TYR A 47 0.47 -1.92 3.61
C TYR A 47 1.26 -2.40 2.39
N LEU A 48 2.37 -1.75 2.05
CA LEU A 48 3.01 -1.99 0.75
C LEU A 48 3.63 -3.38 0.61
N ASN A 49 4.48 -3.79 1.56
CA ASN A 49 5.17 -5.07 1.48
C ASN A 49 4.20 -6.26 1.54
N PRO A 50 3.22 -6.31 2.49
CA PRO A 50 2.24 -7.39 2.48
C PRO A 50 1.49 -7.50 1.14
N LEU A 51 1.10 -6.38 0.53
CA LEU A 51 0.40 -6.41 -0.76
C LEU A 51 1.29 -6.84 -1.93
N LEU A 52 2.59 -6.54 -1.88
CA LEU A 52 3.56 -7.03 -2.86
C LEU A 52 3.79 -8.54 -2.68
N ASP A 53 3.94 -9.00 -1.44
CA ASP A 53 4.18 -10.40 -1.10
C ASP A 53 2.95 -11.27 -1.42
N GLU A 54 1.75 -10.75 -1.20
CA GLU A 54 0.47 -11.38 -1.60
C GLU A 54 0.15 -11.25 -3.10
N GLY A 55 0.93 -10.46 -3.85
CA GLY A 55 0.71 -10.23 -5.28
C GLY A 55 -0.52 -9.40 -5.63
N LYS A 56 -1.12 -8.70 -4.67
CA LYS A 56 -2.27 -7.79 -4.88
C LYS A 56 -1.87 -6.46 -5.50
N ILE A 57 -0.60 -6.08 -5.38
CA ILE A 57 -0.03 -4.91 -6.02
C ILE A 57 1.31 -5.29 -6.68
N ALA A 58 1.64 -4.63 -7.78
CA ALA A 58 2.87 -4.86 -8.52
C ALA A 58 3.66 -3.56 -8.72
N MET A 59 4.96 -3.71 -9.00
CA MET A 59 5.88 -2.63 -9.32
C MET A 59 5.89 -2.37 -10.83
N THR A 60 5.88 -1.10 -11.25
CA THR A 60 6.00 -0.76 -12.67
C THR A 60 7.43 -0.94 -13.21
N ILE A 61 8.45 -0.86 -12.35
CA ILE A 61 9.87 -1.04 -12.70
C ILE A 61 10.48 -2.06 -11.73
N PRO A 62 10.28 -3.37 -11.95
CA PRO A 62 10.79 -4.41 -11.05
C PRO A 62 12.32 -4.46 -11.00
N ASP A 63 13.01 -4.19 -12.12
CA ASP A 63 14.48 -4.23 -12.19
C ASP A 63 15.18 -3.11 -11.42
N LYS A 64 14.45 -2.02 -11.11
CA LYS A 64 14.99 -0.84 -10.41
C LYS A 64 14.04 -0.45 -9.26
N PRO A 65 13.99 -1.23 -8.18
CA PRO A 65 13.04 -1.03 -7.07
C PRO A 65 13.25 0.29 -6.32
N GLN A 66 14.45 0.88 -6.41
CA GLN A 66 14.81 2.17 -5.83
C GLN A 66 14.66 3.35 -6.80
N SER A 67 14.12 3.13 -8.01
CA SER A 67 13.89 4.20 -8.98
C SER A 67 13.00 5.29 -8.41
N LYS A 68 13.35 6.56 -8.66
CA LYS A 68 12.51 7.72 -8.32
C LYS A 68 11.19 7.71 -9.09
N ASN A 69 11.16 7.05 -10.24
CA ASN A 69 9.97 6.90 -11.08
C ASN A 69 9.17 5.62 -10.77
N GLN A 70 9.50 4.94 -9.66
CA GLN A 70 8.79 3.73 -9.28
C GLN A 70 7.35 4.03 -8.89
N LYS A 71 6.43 3.31 -9.51
CA LYS A 71 5.00 3.33 -9.20
C LYS A 71 4.49 1.93 -8.89
N PHE A 72 3.31 1.88 -8.29
CA PHE A 72 2.63 0.66 -7.91
C PHE A 72 1.21 0.65 -8.47
N TYR A 73 0.74 -0.51 -8.91
CA TYR A 73 -0.60 -0.71 -9.43
C TYR A 73 -1.21 -2.02 -8.93
N SER A 74 -2.52 -2.05 -8.70
CA SER A 74 -3.23 -3.26 -8.28
C SER A 74 -3.30 -4.30 -9.40
N VAL A 75 -3.22 -5.58 -9.04
CA VAL A 75 -3.27 -6.74 -9.94
C VAL A 75 -4.62 -7.43 -9.86
#